data_AF-A0A804II97-F1
#
_entry.id   AF-A0A804II97-F1
#
_cell.length_a   1.000
_cell.length_b   1.000
_cell.length_c   1.000
_cell.angle_alpha   90.00
_cell.angle_beta   90.00
_cell.angle_gamma   90.00
#
_symmetry.space_group_name_H-M   'P 1'
#
loop_
_entity.id
_entity.type
_entity.pdbx_description
1 polymer ?
#
loop_
_entity_poly.entity_id
_entity_poly.type
_entity_poly.pdbx_seq_one_letter_code
_entity_poly.pdbx_strand_id
1 'polypeptide(L)' 'MLQLLFALGFSVVPLTLYVPPIRSLNRFLAAMEAFAEEAAAYSQRAYPMLRLGLRRIFAVASRSFR' A
#
# COMPACT_ATOMS: atom_id res chain seq x y z
N MET A 1 2.84 0.24 37.11
CA MET A 1 1.78 0.18 36.08
C MET A 1 1.52 1.54 35.44
N LEU A 2 1.23 2.61 36.20
CA LEU A 2 1.04 3.98 35.67
C LEU A 2 2.24 4.53 34.87
N GLN A 3 3.48 4.22 35.26
CA GLN A 3 4.68 4.64 34.54
C GLN A 3 4.73 4.16 33.09
N LEU A 4 4.28 2.92 32.82
CA LEU A 4 4.22 2.39 31.46
C LEU A 4 3.18 3.14 30.61
N LEU A 5 2.07 3.54 31.24
CA LEU A 5 0.99 4.26 30.59
C LEU A 5 1.43 5.69 30.19
N PHE A 6 2.18 6.36 31.06
CA PHE A 6 2.78 7.66 30.74
C PHE A 6 3.89 7.55 29.69
N ALA A 7 4.77 6.54 29.79
CA ALA A 7 5.82 6.32 28.81
C ALA A 7 5.24 6.05 27.41
N LEU A 8 4.17 5.24 27.32
CA LEU A 8 3.45 4.99 26.08
C LEU A 8 2.78 6.28 25.57
N GLY A 9 2.11 7.03 26.45
CA GLY A 9 1.47 8.31 26.11
C GLY A 9 2.47 9.31 25.53
N PHE A 10 3.59 9.56 26.21
CA PHE A 10 4.62 10.48 25.73
C PHE A 10 5.32 10.04 24.44
N SER A 11 5.39 8.72 24.18
CA SER A 11 5.91 8.18 22.91
C SER A 11 4.93 8.33 21.74
N VAL A 12 3.63 8.19 21.99
CA VAL A 12 2.59 8.29 20.95
C VAL A 12 2.17 9.74 20.67
N VAL A 13 2.30 10.65 21.63
CA VAL A 13 2.02 12.09 21.47
C VAL A 13 2.70 12.68 20.21
N PRO A 14 4.00 12.51 19.94
CA PRO A 14 4.61 13.03 18.71
C PRO A 14 4.09 12.33 17.44
N LEU A 15 3.71 11.05 17.50
CA LEU A 15 3.08 10.35 16.36
C LEU A 15 1.71 10.95 16.01
N THR A 16 0.96 11.46 17.00
CA THR A 16 -0.34 12.09 16.75
C THR A 16 -0.22 13.41 15.97
N LEU A 17 0.96 14.05 15.96
CA LEU A 17 1.24 15.21 15.13
C LEU A 17 1.49 14.85 13.65
N TYR A 18 1.86 13.60 13.36
CA TYR A 18 2.05 13.10 12.00
C TYR A 18 0.75 12.55 11.39
N VAL A 19 -0.18 12.10 12.22
CA VAL A 19 -1.48 11.63 11.74
C VAL A 19 -2.39 12.85 11.54
N PRO A 20 -2.82 13.15 10.30
CA PRO A 20 -3.72 14.27 10.06
C PRO A 20 -5.01 14.05 10.88
N PRO A 21 -5.52 15.08 11.59
CA PRO A 21 -6.72 14.94 12.40
C PRO A 21 -7.88 14.37 11.57
N ILE A 22 -8.85 13.71 12.22
CA ILE A 22 -9.95 12.99 11.54
C ILE A 22 -10.67 13.85 10.48
N ARG A 23 -10.74 15.17 10.69
CA ARG A 23 -11.33 16.12 9.74
C ARG A 23 -10.54 16.27 8.43
N SER A 24 -9.22 16.10 8.46
CA SER A 24 -8.35 16.08 7.29
C SER A 24 -8.15 14.69 6.70
N LEU A 25 -8.52 13.61 7.41
CA LEU A 25 -8.50 12.25 6.85
C LEU A 25 -9.31 12.16 5.57
N ASN A 26 -10.45 12.86 5.48
CA ASN A 26 -11.26 12.84 4.26
C ASN A 26 -10.51 13.41 3.05
N ARG A 27 -9.76 14.51 3.23
CA ARG A 27 -8.93 15.09 2.16
C ARG A 27 -7.71 14.23 1.84
N PHE A 28 -7.10 13.63 2.87
CA PHE A 28 -5.99 12.70 2.71
C PHE A 28 -6.41 11.45 1.95
N LEU A 29 -7.57 10.88 2.29
CA LEU A 29 -8.14 9.71 1.64
C LEU A 29 -8.50 10.03 0.18
N ALA A 30 -9.10 11.19 -0.09
CA ALA A 30 -9.36 11.64 -1.46
C ALA A 30 -8.06 11.79 -2.29
N ALA A 31 -6.97 12.27 -1.69
CA ALA A 31 -5.67 12.34 -2.36
C ALA A 31 -5.06 10.95 -2.60
N MET A 32 -5.20 10.03 -1.63
CA MET A 32 -4.77 8.64 -1.77
C MET A 32 -5.58 7.89 -2.83
N GLU A 33 -6.88 8.17 -2.94
CA GLU A 33 -7.76 7.58 -3.94
C GLU A 33 -7.39 8.06 -5.34
N ALA A 34 -7.15 9.37 -5.54
CA ALA A 34 -6.64 9.90 -6.80
C ALA A 34 -5.28 9.28 -7.18
N PHE A 35 -4.37 9.16 -6.22
CA PHE A 35 -3.08 8.51 -6.43
C PHE A 35 -3.23 7.01 -6.76
N ALA A 36 -4.16 6.33 -6.09
CA ALA A 36 -4.47 4.93 -6.33
C ALA A 36 -5.15 4.72 -7.68
N GLU A 37 -5.97 5.65 -8.16
CA GLU A 37 -6.59 5.60 -9.48
C GLU A 37 -5.55 5.74 -10.59
N GLU A 38 -4.59 6.66 -10.46
CA GLU A 38 -3.47 6.80 -11.38
C GLU A 38 -2.54 5.57 -11.36
N ALA A 39 -2.24 5.06 -10.16
CA ALA A 39 -1.47 3.83 -10.00
C ALA A 39 -2.23 2.60 -10.53
N ALA A 40 -3.56 2.56 -10.37
CA ALA A 40 -4.43 1.54 -10.92
C ALA A 40 -4.47 1.61 -12.45
N ALA A 41 -4.56 2.79 -13.04
CA ALA A 41 -4.50 2.96 -14.50
C ALA A 41 -3.14 2.52 -15.08
N TYR A 42 -2.04 2.84 -14.40
CA TYR A 42 -0.70 2.40 -14.78
C TYR A 42 -0.54 0.88 -14.63
N SER A 43 -0.98 0.34 -13.49
CA SER A 43 -0.94 -1.10 -13.23
C SER A 43 -1.91 -1.88 -14.11
N GLN A 44 -3.07 -1.34 -14.51
CA GLN A 44 -4.00 -2.01 -15.43
C GLN A 44 -3.41 -2.19 -16.82
N ARG A 45 -2.45 -1.36 -17.24
CA ARG A 45 -1.68 -1.57 -18.47
C ARG A 45 -0.50 -2.52 -18.26
N ALA A 46 0.20 -2.41 -17.14
CA ALA A 46 1.36 -3.25 -16.84
C ALA A 46 0.99 -4.70 -16.48
N TYR A 47 -0.13 -4.90 -15.77
CA TYR A 47 -0.63 -6.17 -15.25
C TYR A 47 -0.96 -7.19 -16.34
N PRO A 48 -1.70 -6.88 -17.43
CA PRO A 48 -1.93 -7.84 -18.51
C PRO A 48 -0.62 -8.24 -19.21
N MET A 49 0.31 -7.31 -19.39
CA MET A 49 1.63 -7.59 -19.98
C MET A 49 2.46 -8.53 -19.10
N LEU A 50 2.57 -8.21 -17.80
CA LEU A 50 3.29 -9.03 -16.83
C LEU A 50 2.66 -10.42 -16.70
N ARG A 51 1.33 -10.49 -16.63
CA ARG A 51 0.58 -11.75 -16.54
C ARG A 51 0.79 -12.64 -17.77
N LEU A 52 0.79 -12.07 -18.98
CA LEU A 52 1.11 -12.80 -20.21
C LEU A 52 2.56 -13.31 -20.22
N GLY A 53 3.51 -12.45 -19.85
CA GLY A 53 4.92 -12.84 -19.73
C GLY A 53 5.13 -13.98 -18.74
N LEU A 54 4.55 -13.86 -17.54
CA LEU A 54 4.58 -14.89 -16.51
C LEU A 54 3.96 -16.21 -16.98
N ARG A 55 2.79 -16.18 -17.66
CA ARG A 55 2.20 -17.40 -18.22
C ARG A 55 3.11 -18.07 -19.25
N ARG A 56 3.81 -17.30 -20.09
CA ARG A 56 4.79 -17.84 -21.04
C ARG A 56 5.97 -18.49 -20.32
N ILE A 57 6.53 -17.83 -19.31
CA ILE A 57 7.64 -18.37 -18.51
C ILE A 57 7.22 -19.64 -17.78
N PHE A 58 6.05 -19.65 -17.13
CA PHE A 58 5.51 -20.84 -16.48
C PHE A 58 5.24 -21.98 -17.46
N ALA A 59 4.72 -21.69 -18.66
CA ALA A 59 4.51 -22.70 -19.69
C ALA A 59 5.84 -23.31 -20.16
N VAL A 60 6.87 -22.49 -20.36
CA VAL A 60 8.23 -22.96 -20.71
C VAL A 60 8.85 -23.77 -19.57
N ALA A 61 8.78 -23.28 -18.33
CA ALA A 61 9.28 -23.98 -17.15
C ALA A 61 8.59 -25.34 -16.95
N SER A 62 7.27 -25.39 -17.13
CA SER A 62 6.49 -26.63 -17.01
C SER A 62 6.82 -27.66 -18.11
N ARG A 63 7.22 -27.20 -19.31
CA ARG A 63 7.71 -28.06 -20.38
C ARG A 63 9.15 -28.52 -20.17
N SER A 64 9.99 -27.71 -19.53
CA SER A 64 11.37 -28.07 -19.22
C SER A 64 11.49 -29.07 -18.07
N PHE A 65 10.44 -29.21 -17.25
CA PHE A 65 10.40 -30.14 -16.11
C PHE A 65 9.75 -31.50 -16.47
N ARG A 66 9.33 -31.70 -17.72
CA ARG A 66 8.85 -32.98 -18.26
C ARG A 66 9.89 -33.57 -19.19
#